data_AF-A0A4R6V7U3-F1
#
_entry.id   AF-A0A4R6V7U3-F1
#
_cell.length_a   1.000
_cell.length_b   1.000
_cell.length_c   1.000
_cell.angle_alpha   90.00
_cell.angle_beta   90.00
_cell.angle_gamma   90.00
#
_symmetry.space_group_name_H-M   'P 1'
#
loop_
_entity.id
_entity.type
_entity.pdbx_description
1 polymer ?
#
loop_
_entity_poly.entity_id
_entity_poly.type
_entity_poly.pdbx_seq_one_letter_code
_entity_poly.pdbx_strand_id
1 'polypeptide(L)' 'MAVIRAEHVEELLRGAVPEPVLVVRRGAAEVVPKARLGDPEYRGALQVVSRQDLVDGEAAEDAAALARNLDATLSKLGG' A
#
# COMPACT_ATOMS: atom_id res chain seq x y z
N MET A 1 14.84 -3.89 -2.42
CA MET A 1 13.70 -4.75 -2.80
C MET A 1 12.53 -4.35 -1.93
N ALA A 2 11.46 -3.81 -2.50
CA ALA A 2 10.27 -3.46 -1.72
C ALA A 2 9.52 -4.74 -1.36
N VAL A 3 9.14 -4.91 -0.09
CA VAL A 3 8.39 -6.08 0.37
C VAL A 3 7.03 -5.63 0.88
N ILE A 4 5.98 -5.95 0.12
CA ILE A 4 4.60 -5.79 0.62
C ILE A 4 4.18 -7.09 1.30
N ARG A 5 3.62 -6.97 2.50
CA ARG A 5 3.16 -8.10 3.31
C ARG A 5 1.68 -7.98 3.61
N ALA A 6 1.07 -9.12 3.94
CA ALA A 6 -0.35 -9.20 4.30
C ALA A 6 -0.69 -8.27 5.47
N GLU A 7 0.21 -8.15 6.46
CA GLU A 7 0.06 -7.24 7.61
C GLU A 7 -0.23 -5.79 7.19
N HIS A 8 0.42 -5.28 6.15
CA HIS A 8 0.17 -3.92 5.65
C HIS A 8 -1.19 -3.79 4.96
N VAL A 9 -1.64 -4.84 4.27
CA VAL A 9 -2.97 -4.85 3.63
C VAL A 9 -4.06 -4.94 4.70
N GLU A 10 -3.85 -5.75 5.73
CA GLU A 10 -4.76 -5.86 6.87
C GLU A 10 -4.86 -4.53 7.64
N GLU A 11 -3.76 -3.82 7.86
CA GLU A 11 -3.80 -2.49 8.48
C GLU A 11 -4.59 -1.48 7.65
N LEU A 12 -4.42 -1.54 6.33
CA LEU A 12 -5.14 -0.69 5.38
C LEU A 12 -6.65 -1.00 5.37
N LEU A 13 -7.03 -2.27 5.51
CA LEU A 13 -8.43 -2.72 5.61
C LEU A 13 -9.06 -2.47 6.98
N ARG A 14 -8.30 -2.66 8.07
CA ARG A 14 -8.76 -2.50 9.46
C ARG A 14 -9.17 -1.05 9.74
N GLY A 15 -8.67 -0.08 8.96
CA GLY A 15 -9.17 1.29 9.00
C GLY A 15 -8.74 2.07 10.23
N ALA A 16 -7.61 1.69 10.85
CA ALA A 16 -7.05 2.41 11.99
C ALA A 16 -6.64 3.86 11.64
N VAL A 17 -6.52 4.16 10.34
CA VAL A 17 -6.08 5.45 9.80
C VAL A 17 -7.15 6.00 8.86
N PRO A 18 -7.49 7.30 8.91
CA PRO A 18 -8.39 7.93 7.95
C PRO A 18 -7.75 7.99 6.56
N GLU A 19 -8.48 7.53 5.54
CA GLU A 19 -8.00 7.39 4.16
C GLU A 19 -6.60 6.73 4.07
N PRO A 20 -6.47 5.44 4.46
CA PRO A 20 -5.17 4.79 4.47
C PRO A 20 -4.70 4.50 3.04
N VAL A 21 -3.43 4.81 2.79
CA VAL A 21 -2.75 4.60 1.51
C VAL A 21 -1.48 3.81 1.73
N LEU A 22 -1.28 2.77 0.91
CA LEU A 22 -0.06 2.00 0.89
C LEU A 22 0.97 2.74 0.02
N VAL A 23 2.08 3.10 0.64
CA VAL A 23 3.20 3.76 -0.03
C VAL A 23 4.45 2.90 0.07
N VAL A 24 5.31 2.98 -0.94
CA VAL A 24 6.63 2.34 -0.91
C VAL A 24 7.71 3.41 -0.95
N ARG A 25 8.59 3.37 0.05
CA ARG A 25 9.68 4.32 0.23
C ARG A 25 10.95 3.57 0.60
N ARG A 26 12.06 3.85 -0.11
CA ARG A 26 13.37 3.22 0.13
C ARG A 26 13.33 1.68 0.17
N GLY A 27 12.39 1.06 -0.53
CA GLY A 27 12.21 -0.39 -0.52
C GLY A 27 11.50 -0.93 0.73
N ALA A 28 10.78 -0.10 1.48
CA ALA A 28 9.86 -0.53 2.53
C ALA A 28 8.44 -0.08 2.16
N ALA A 29 7.47 -0.98 2.33
CA ALA A 29 6.05 -0.64 2.22
C ALA A 29 5.54 -0.16 3.58
N GLU A 30 4.74 0.89 3.58
CA GLU A 30 4.18 1.49 4.79
C GLU A 30 2.75 1.98 4.50
N VAL A 31 1.86 1.86 5.49
CA VAL A 31 0.49 2.37 5.40
C VAL A 31 0.44 3.73 6.10
N VAL A 32 0.07 4.77 5.37
CA VAL A 32 0.05 6.13 5.88
C VAL A 32 -1.28 6.81 5.55
N PRO A 33 -1.71 7.81 6.34
CA PRO A 33 -2.87 8.60 5.98
C PRO A 33 -2.59 9.35 4.69
N LYS A 34 -3.56 9.44 3.78
CA LYS A 34 -3.46 10.23 2.55
C LYS A 34 -2.99 11.67 2.81
N ALA A 35 -3.40 12.27 3.92
CA ALA A 35 -2.97 13.60 4.34
C ALA A 35 -1.45 13.73 4.52
N ARG A 36 -0.75 12.65 4.92
CA ARG A 36 0.71 12.63 5.08
C ARG A 36 1.46 12.49 3.77
N LEU A 37 0.83 12.11 2.65
CA LEU A 37 1.53 12.05 1.35
C LEU A 37 2.15 13.40 0.95
N GLY A 38 1.59 14.50 1.44
CA GLY A 38 2.14 15.85 1.24
C GLY A 38 3.35 16.20 2.11
N ASP A 39 3.65 15.39 3.14
CA ASP A 39 4.79 15.64 4.00
C ASP A 39 6.12 15.43 3.25
N PRO A 40 7.14 16.24 3.58
CA PRO A 40 8.47 16.11 2.97
C PRO A 40 9.11 14.75 3.23
N GLU A 41 8.66 14.01 4.24
CA GLU A 41 9.14 12.65 4.53
C GLU A 41 8.72 11.64 3.43
N TYR A 42 7.58 11.84 2.76
CA TYR A 42 7.06 11.00 1.67
C TYR A 42 7.30 11.57 0.27
N ARG A 43 8.05 12.69 0.14
CA ARG A 43 8.52 13.16 -1.17
C ARG A 43 9.32 12.04 -1.86
N GLY A 44 8.78 11.52 -2.96
CA GLY A 44 9.38 10.41 -3.73
C GLY A 44 8.97 9.00 -3.26
N ALA A 45 8.01 8.90 -2.34
CA ALA A 45 7.33 7.64 -2.09
C ALA A 45 6.42 7.30 -3.27
N LEU A 46 6.41 6.03 -3.68
CA LEU A 46 5.52 5.54 -4.71
C LEU A 46 4.19 5.14 -4.05
N GLN A 47 3.10 5.80 -4.43
CA GLN A 47 1.77 5.36 -4.01
C GLN A 47 1.40 4.09 -4.77
N VAL A 48 1.08 3.02 -4.05
CA VAL A 48 0.77 1.73 -4.65
C VAL A 48 -0.74 1.53 -4.76
N VAL A 49 -1.48 1.72 -3.66
CA VAL A 49 -2.93 1.54 -3.63
C VAL A 49 -3.55 2.28 -2.44
N SER A 50 -4.79 2.76 -2.59
CA SER A 50 -5.57 3.33 -1.49
C SER A 50 -6.65 2.35 -1.04
N ARG A 51 -7.16 2.49 0.19
CA ARG A 51 -8.29 1.66 0.65
C ARG A 51 -9.52 1.77 -0.25
N GLN A 52 -9.77 2.94 -0.83
CA GLN A 52 -10.92 3.15 -1.70
C GLN A 52 -10.77 2.28 -2.97
N ASP A 53 -9.61 2.32 -3.62
CA ASP A 53 -9.30 1.44 -4.76
C ASP A 53 -9.41 -0.06 -4.41
N LEU A 54 -9.07 -0.43 -3.17
CA LEU A 54 -9.09 -1.81 -2.68
C LEU A 54 -10.50 -2.33 -2.36
N VAL A 55 -11.40 -1.43 -1.96
CA VAL A 55 -12.78 -1.73 -1.59
C VAL A 55 -13.70 -1.67 -2.82
N ASP A 56 -13.37 -0.82 -3.80
CA ASP A 56 -14.06 -0.75 -5.09
C ASP A 56 -13.68 -1.90 -6.04
N GLY A 57 -12.48 -2.48 -5.89
CA GLY A 57 -12.15 -3.78 -6.49
C GLY A 57 -12.64 -4.92 -5.59
N GLU A 58 -13.04 -6.06 -6.16
CA GLU A 58 -13.42 -7.32 -5.47
C GLU A 58 -12.25 -7.96 -4.66
N ALA A 59 -11.39 -7.16 -4.05
CA ALA A 59 -10.07 -7.52 -3.56
C ALA A 59 -9.99 -7.61 -2.03
N ALA A 60 -11.12 -7.42 -1.33
CA ALA A 60 -11.21 -7.45 0.12
C ALA A 60 -11.19 -8.86 0.73
N GLU A 61 -11.31 -9.92 -0.07
CA GLU A 61 -11.48 -11.29 0.44
C GLU A 61 -10.16 -11.94 0.89
N ASP A 62 -9.00 -11.54 0.34
CA ASP A 62 -7.72 -12.21 0.66
C ASP A 62 -6.51 -11.25 0.66
N ALA A 63 -6.16 -10.75 1.86
CA ALA A 63 -5.07 -9.80 2.08
C ALA A 63 -3.68 -10.37 1.69
N ALA A 64 -3.50 -11.69 1.81
CA ALA A 64 -2.24 -12.35 1.46
C ALA A 64 -2.06 -12.49 -0.05
N ALA A 65 -3.12 -12.87 -0.77
CA ALA A 65 -3.13 -12.86 -2.23
C ALA A 65 -2.89 -11.45 -2.78
N LEU A 66 -3.48 -10.44 -2.15
CA LEU A 66 -3.31 -9.05 -2.54
C LEU A 66 -1.88 -8.57 -2.34
N ALA A 67 -1.28 -8.83 -1.18
CA ALA A 67 0.11 -8.47 -0.90
C ALA A 67 1.07 -9.05 -1.95
N ARG A 68 0.87 -10.32 -2.33
CA ARG A 68 1.65 -10.97 -3.40
C ARG A 68 1.46 -10.30 -4.77
N ASN A 69 0.23 -9.93 -5.12
CA ASN A 69 -0.06 -9.26 -6.38
C ASN A 69 0.57 -7.87 -6.46
N LEU A 70 0.49 -7.09 -5.37
CA LEU A 70 1.13 -5.78 -5.30
C LEU A 70 2.66 -5.90 -5.34
N ASP A 71 3.25 -6.84 -4.61
CA ASP A 71 4.70 -7.10 -4.61
C ASP A 71 5.20 -7.49 -6.01
N ALA A 72 4.47 -8.36 -6.71
CA ALA A 72 4.77 -8.74 -8.09
C ALA A 72 4.63 -7.56 -9.07
N THR A 73 3.63 -6.70 -8.88
CA THR A 73 3.42 -5.51 -9.71
C THR A 73 4.53 -4.48 -9.49
N LEU A 74 4.97 -4.27 -8.25
CA LEU A 74 6.11 -3.41 -7.93
C LEU A 74 7.43 -3.94 -8.48
N SER A 75 7.65 -5.26 -8.40
CA SER A 75 8.82 -5.89 -9.02
C SER A 75 8.85 -5.68 -10.54
N LYS A 76 7.69 -5.55 -11.19
CA LYS A 76 7.59 -5.21 -12.61
C LYS A 76 7.76 -3.72 -12.90
N LEU A 77 7.43 -2.85 -11.94
CA LEU A 77 7.51 -1.38 -12.10
C LEU A 77 8.90 -0.81 -11.75
N GLY A 78 9.67 -1.52 -10.92
CA GLY A 78 11.01 -1.11 -10.45
C GLY A 78 12.20 -1.74 -11.19
N GLY A 79 11.96 -2.28 -12.39
CA GLY A 79 12.98 -2.83 -13.29
C GLY A 79 13.50 -1.80 -14.28
#